data_AF-A0A0V0J9V4-F1
#
_entry.id   AF-A0A0V0J9V4-F1
#
_cell.length_a   1.000
_cell.length_b   1.000
_cell.length_c   1.000
_cell.angle_alpha   90.00
_cell.angle_beta   90.00
_cell.angle_gamma   90.00
#
_symmetry.space_group_name_H-M   'P 1'
#
loop_
_entity.id
_entity.type
_entity.pdbx_description
1 polymer ?
#
loop_
_entity_poly.entity_id
_entity_poly.type
_entity_poly.pdbx_seq_one_letter_code
_entity_poly.pdbx_strand_id
1 'polypeptide(L)'
;MSIALTSALTQAQQQIMIQSIKEDRNLIHSLGLTSENFANLVNRNPVVAIEILLGLISTPEVNTYLSSLLNMNITVNSMEVVNRVAALVALPSEFIHTFISNCISTCQGTQDKYVQVRLVRLVCVLIQSLIRNKIIDVHNGGILVEVQSFCLEFNKIRDANTLYRLIKSIEVSGTAGHGTPPTGTEMQTAQPKEQ
;
A
#
# COMPACT_ATOMS: atom_id res chain seq x y z
N MET A 1 12.88 -27.07 6.31
CA MET A 1 12.03 -26.07 5.62
C MET A 1 10.60 -26.00 6.17
N SER A 2 9.93 -27.11 6.53
CA SER A 2 8.56 -27.10 7.10
C SER A 2 8.39 -26.31 8.42
N ILE A 3 9.47 -26.14 9.20
CA ILE A 3 9.45 -25.40 10.48
C ILE A 3 9.01 -23.94 10.29
N ALA A 4 9.31 -23.32 9.15
CA ALA A 4 8.90 -21.95 8.84
C ALA A 4 7.37 -21.76 8.81
N LEU A 5 6.63 -22.85 8.55
CA LEU A 5 5.17 -22.85 8.46
C LEU A 5 4.49 -23.08 9.82
N THR A 6 5.22 -23.67 10.77
CA THR A 6 4.67 -24.12 12.07
C THR A 6 5.21 -23.34 13.26
N SER A 7 6.37 -22.69 13.15
CA SER A 7 6.97 -21.88 14.21
C SER A 7 7.71 -20.65 13.70
N ALA A 8 8.02 -19.72 14.61
CA ALA A 8 8.85 -18.57 14.32
C ALA A 8 10.31 -19.03 14.22
N LEU A 9 10.98 -18.66 13.14
CA LEU A 9 12.39 -18.95 12.90
C LEU A 9 13.29 -17.96 13.65
N THR A 10 14.48 -18.42 14.04
CA THR A 10 15.52 -17.49 14.53
C THR A 10 16.01 -16.59 13.39
N GLN A 11 16.58 -15.43 13.72
CA GLN A 11 17.12 -14.52 12.71
C GLN A 11 18.14 -15.19 11.79
N ALA A 12 19.01 -16.05 12.33
CA ALA A 12 19.97 -16.82 11.54
C ALA A 12 19.27 -17.80 10.57
N GLN A 13 18.22 -18.50 11.02
CA GLN A 13 17.44 -19.41 10.18
C GLN A 13 16.69 -18.67 9.07
N GLN A 14 16.13 -17.49 9.37
CA GLN A 14 15.49 -16.63 8.38
C GLN A 14 16.47 -16.22 7.29
N GLN A 15 17.68 -15.77 7.67
CA GLN A 15 18.70 -15.35 6.71
C GLN A 15 19.17 -16.50 5.81
N ILE A 16 19.41 -17.68 6.38
CA ILE A 16 19.76 -18.88 5.60
C ILE A 16 18.66 -19.20 4.59
N MET A 17 17.40 -19.21 5.02
CA MET A 17 16.27 -19.51 4.14
C MET A 17 16.12 -18.48 3.02
N ILE A 18 16.19 -17.19 3.35
CA ILE A 18 16.12 -16.10 2.38
C ILE A 18 17.26 -16.22 1.36
N GLN A 19 18.47 -16.50 1.82
CA GLN A 19 19.63 -16.68 0.94
C GLN A 19 19.46 -17.88 0.01
N SER A 20 19.00 -19.02 0.53
CA SER A 20 18.71 -20.20 -0.30
C SER A 20 17.63 -19.92 -1.34
N ILE A 21 16.56 -19.19 -1.00
CA ILE A 21 15.50 -18.81 -1.96
C ILE A 21 16.03 -17.87 -3.05
N LYS A 22 16.97 -16.98 -2.71
CA LYS A 22 17.61 -16.09 -3.68
C LYS A 22 18.52 -16.86 -4.64
N GLU A 23 19.19 -17.90 -4.15
CA GLU A 23 20.05 -18.78 -4.95
C GLU A 23 19.25 -19.73 -5.84
N ASP A 24 18.16 -20.31 -5.34
CA ASP A 24 17.27 -21.19 -6.09
C ASP A 24 15.79 -20.92 -5.77
N ARG A 25 15.11 -20.28 -6.73
CA ARG A 25 13.67 -19.98 -6.63
C ARG A 25 12.80 -21.23 -6.65
N ASN A 26 13.29 -22.35 -7.20
CA ASN A 26 12.51 -23.60 -7.25
C ASN A 26 12.25 -24.17 -5.85
N LEU A 27 13.06 -23.77 -4.86
CA LEU A 27 12.84 -24.14 -3.46
C LEU A 27 11.47 -23.69 -2.96
N ILE A 28 10.88 -22.62 -3.52
CA ILE A 28 9.55 -22.16 -3.12
C ILE A 28 8.50 -23.25 -3.37
N HIS A 29 8.57 -23.98 -4.50
CA HIS A 29 7.66 -25.09 -4.78
C HIS A 29 7.88 -26.27 -3.82
N SER A 30 9.12 -26.48 -3.37
CA SER A 30 9.45 -27.53 -2.39
C SER A 30 8.92 -27.25 -0.99
N LEU A 31 8.56 -26.00 -0.68
CA LEU A 31 7.99 -25.63 0.62
C LEU A 31 6.57 -26.17 0.82
N GLY A 32 5.87 -26.59 -0.23
CA GLY A 32 4.48 -27.05 -0.14
C GLY A 32 3.54 -25.94 0.38
N LEU A 33 3.78 -24.69 -0.04
CA LEU A 33 2.99 -23.54 0.40
C LEU A 33 1.57 -23.61 -0.16
N THR A 34 0.61 -23.70 0.75
CA THR A 34 -0.83 -23.56 0.47
C THR A 34 -1.26 -22.14 0.83
N SER A 35 -2.41 -21.71 0.31
CA SER A 35 -3.01 -20.43 0.66
C SER A 35 -3.20 -20.26 2.19
N GLU A 36 -3.54 -21.35 2.88
CA GLU A 36 -3.77 -21.38 4.33
C GLU A 36 -2.46 -21.31 5.14
N ASN A 37 -1.44 -22.08 4.77
CA ASN A 37 -0.16 -22.04 5.48
C ASN A 37 0.64 -20.76 5.22
N PHE A 38 0.34 -20.06 4.13
CA PHE A 38 0.93 -18.76 3.82
C PHE A 38 0.55 -17.69 4.85
N ALA A 39 -0.71 -17.64 5.31
CA ALA A 39 -1.12 -16.71 6.36
C ALA A 39 -0.37 -16.95 7.68
N ASN A 40 -0.12 -18.21 8.03
CA ASN A 40 0.72 -18.57 9.18
C ASN A 40 2.16 -18.12 8.99
N LEU A 41 2.71 -18.26 7.78
CA LEU A 41 4.04 -17.79 7.45
C LEU A 41 4.15 -16.26 7.58
N VAL A 42 3.17 -15.50 7.07
CA VAL A 42 3.13 -14.04 7.22
C VAL A 42 3.12 -13.64 8.70
N ASN A 43 2.31 -14.32 9.51
CA ASN A 43 2.21 -13.98 10.93
C ASN A 43 3.46 -14.35 11.75
N ARG A 44 4.22 -15.38 11.35
CA ARG A 44 5.38 -15.88 12.10
C ARG A 44 6.72 -15.40 11.57
N ASN A 45 6.84 -15.26 10.25
CA ASN A 45 8.08 -15.02 9.53
C ASN A 45 7.86 -14.04 8.36
N PRO A 46 7.45 -12.78 8.62
CA PRO A 46 7.07 -11.82 7.58
C PRO A 46 8.20 -11.53 6.57
N VAL A 47 9.46 -11.51 7.02
CA VAL A 47 10.62 -11.31 6.14
C VAL A 47 10.81 -12.43 5.12
N VAL A 48 10.47 -13.66 5.50
CA VAL A 48 10.52 -14.83 4.60
C VAL A 48 9.35 -14.77 3.62
N ALA A 49 8.15 -14.39 4.09
CA ALA A 49 6.98 -14.21 3.24
C ALA A 49 7.22 -13.16 2.14
N ILE A 50 7.92 -12.06 2.47
CA ILE A 50 8.33 -11.05 1.47
C ILE A 50 9.21 -11.69 0.40
N GLU A 51 10.27 -12.41 0.78
CA GLU A 51 11.18 -13.02 -0.21
C GLU A 51 10.48 -14.04 -1.11
N ILE A 52 9.54 -14.81 -0.56
CA ILE A 52 8.72 -15.75 -1.34
C ILE A 52 7.85 -15.00 -2.36
N LEU A 53 7.15 -13.94 -1.95
CA LEU A 53 6.31 -13.15 -2.86
C LEU A 53 7.15 -12.52 -3.97
N LEU A 54 8.34 -12.00 -3.64
CA LEU A 54 9.28 -11.46 -4.64
C LEU A 54 9.76 -12.53 -5.61
N GLY A 55 9.97 -13.77 -5.14
CA GLY A 55 10.34 -14.90 -5.99
C GLY A 55 9.24 -15.37 -6.92
N LEU A 56 7.99 -15.20 -6.51
CA LEU A 56 6.82 -15.62 -7.30
C LEU A 56 6.22 -14.49 -8.14
N ILE A 57 6.67 -13.24 -8.01
CA ILE A 57 5.98 -12.09 -8.61
C ILE A 57 5.79 -12.18 -10.13
N SER A 58 6.68 -12.90 -10.81
CA SER A 58 6.63 -13.11 -12.27
C SER A 58 5.90 -14.40 -12.67
N THR A 59 5.38 -15.17 -11.70
CA THR A 59 4.63 -16.41 -11.93
C THR A 59 3.13 -16.18 -11.65
N PRO A 60 2.23 -16.91 -12.33
CA PRO A 60 0.80 -16.78 -12.09
C PRO A 60 0.37 -17.22 -10.68
N GLU A 61 1.21 -18.00 -9.99
CA GLU A 61 0.95 -18.53 -8.65
C GLU A 61 0.90 -17.43 -7.59
N VAL A 62 1.56 -16.30 -7.83
CA VAL A 62 1.56 -15.15 -6.91
C VAL A 62 0.14 -14.69 -6.60
N ASN A 63 -0.79 -14.78 -7.57
CA ASN A 63 -2.18 -14.38 -7.39
C ASN A 63 -2.85 -15.13 -6.23
N THR A 64 -2.58 -16.43 -6.08
CA THR A 64 -3.09 -17.23 -4.97
C THR A 64 -2.64 -16.69 -3.61
N TYR A 65 -1.36 -16.30 -3.51
CA TYR A 65 -0.79 -15.77 -2.27
C TYR A 65 -1.21 -14.33 -2.00
N LEU A 66 -1.39 -13.51 -3.04
CA LEU A 66 -2.01 -12.19 -2.93
C LEU A 66 -3.46 -12.30 -2.45
N SER A 67 -4.25 -13.24 -3.00
CA SER A 67 -5.60 -13.51 -2.50
C SER A 67 -5.59 -13.95 -1.02
N SER A 68 -4.61 -14.77 -0.59
CA SER A 68 -4.44 -15.08 0.84
C SER A 68 -4.18 -13.84 1.69
N LEU A 69 -3.40 -12.86 1.21
CA LEU A 69 -3.18 -11.59 1.93
C LEU A 69 -4.46 -10.75 2.05
N LEU A 70 -5.36 -10.81 1.05
CA LEU A 70 -6.64 -10.11 1.11
C LEU A 70 -7.61 -10.76 2.12
N ASN A 71 -7.53 -12.08 2.27
CA ASN A 71 -8.45 -12.87 3.09
C ASN A 71 -8.01 -13.04 4.55
N MET A 72 -6.76 -12.71 4.88
CA MET A 72 -6.28 -12.81 6.26
C MET A 72 -6.67 -11.59 7.09
N ASN A 73 -6.69 -11.76 8.42
CA ASN A 73 -6.89 -10.65 9.33
C ASN A 73 -5.83 -9.57 9.12
N ILE A 74 -6.24 -8.31 9.18
CA ILE A 74 -5.34 -7.16 9.10
C ILE A 74 -4.48 -7.11 10.37
N THR A 75 -3.21 -7.50 10.23
CA THR A 75 -2.19 -7.47 11.29
C THR A 75 -1.02 -6.57 10.89
N VAL A 76 -0.20 -6.15 11.87
CA VAL A 76 1.07 -5.43 11.62
C VAL A 76 1.93 -6.17 10.59
N ASN A 77 2.01 -7.50 10.69
CA ASN A 77 2.83 -8.32 9.80
C ASN A 77 2.28 -8.33 8.37
N SER A 78 0.95 -8.47 8.19
CA SER A 78 0.34 -8.40 6.87
C SER A 78 0.57 -7.05 6.19
N MET A 79 0.44 -5.95 6.95
CA MET A 79 0.67 -4.60 6.46
C MET A 79 2.15 -4.36 6.13
N GLU A 80 3.09 -4.88 6.94
CA GLU A 80 4.52 -4.81 6.65
C GLU A 80 4.86 -5.54 5.35
N VAL A 81 4.34 -6.76 5.16
CA VAL A 81 4.56 -7.56 3.95
C VAL A 81 4.06 -6.80 2.72
N VAL A 82 2.81 -6.31 2.73
CA VAL A 82 2.27 -5.56 1.59
C VAL A 82 3.07 -4.29 1.32
N ASN A 83 3.38 -3.50 2.35
CA ASN A 83 4.13 -2.25 2.18
C ASN A 83 5.52 -2.49 1.58
N ARG A 84 6.24 -3.52 2.06
CA ARG A 84 7.59 -3.83 1.56
C ARG A 84 7.57 -4.40 0.16
N VAL A 85 6.66 -5.32 -0.15
CA VAL A 85 6.56 -5.90 -1.51
C VAL A 85 6.17 -4.79 -2.49
N ALA A 86 5.18 -3.97 -2.17
CA ALA A 86 4.75 -2.87 -3.05
C ALA A 86 5.85 -1.82 -3.31
N ALA A 87 6.81 -1.66 -2.40
CA ALA A 87 7.95 -0.77 -2.58
C ALA A 87 9.06 -1.36 -3.47
N LEU A 88 9.07 -2.68 -3.67
CA LEU A 88 10.10 -3.40 -4.42
C LEU A 88 9.63 -3.82 -5.81
N VAL A 89 8.32 -4.07 -5.99
CA VAL A 89 7.73 -4.55 -7.24
C VAL A 89 6.39 -3.86 -7.50
N ALA A 90 6.03 -3.74 -8.79
CA ALA A 90 4.73 -3.22 -9.19
C ALA A 90 3.64 -4.27 -8.92
N LEU A 91 2.83 -4.05 -7.89
CA LEU A 91 1.67 -4.87 -7.60
C LEU A 91 0.46 -4.43 -8.43
N PRO A 92 -0.48 -5.34 -8.76
CA PRO A 92 -1.72 -4.97 -9.44
C PRO A 92 -2.49 -3.90 -8.65
N SER A 93 -2.94 -2.83 -9.33
CA SER A 93 -3.66 -1.72 -8.67
C SER A 93 -4.93 -2.20 -7.97
N GLU A 94 -5.67 -3.14 -8.57
CA GLU A 94 -6.87 -3.73 -7.99
C GLU A 94 -6.58 -4.44 -6.66
N PHE A 95 -5.44 -5.15 -6.56
CA PHE A 95 -5.01 -5.78 -5.32
C PHE A 95 -4.75 -4.73 -4.23
N ILE A 96 -4.02 -3.65 -4.56
CA ILE A 96 -3.71 -2.58 -3.61
C ILE A 96 -4.98 -1.88 -3.12
N HIS A 97 -5.90 -1.56 -4.04
CA HIS A 97 -7.17 -0.91 -3.69
C HIS A 97 -8.01 -1.81 -2.78
N THR A 98 -8.17 -3.08 -3.14
CA THR A 98 -8.93 -4.05 -2.33
C THR A 98 -8.31 -4.22 -0.94
N PHE A 99 -6.97 -4.27 -0.85
CA PHE A 99 -6.28 -4.37 0.44
C PHE A 99 -6.54 -3.13 1.33
N ILE A 100 -6.52 -1.93 0.75
CA ILE A 100 -6.84 -0.69 1.47
C ILE A 100 -8.30 -0.68 1.94
N SER A 101 -9.26 -1.04 1.08
CA SER A 101 -10.68 -1.10 1.45
C SER A 101 -10.93 -2.14 2.56
N ASN A 102 -10.23 -3.29 2.55
CA ASN A 102 -10.28 -4.28 3.63
C ASN A 102 -9.71 -3.73 4.95
N CYS A 103 -8.61 -2.96 4.87
CA CYS A 103 -8.03 -2.26 6.03
C CYS A 103 -9.00 -1.25 6.64
N ILE A 104 -9.66 -0.44 5.80
CA ILE A 104 -10.67 0.56 6.21
C ILE A 104 -11.87 -0.13 6.87
N SER A 105 -12.42 -1.14 6.19
CA SER A 105 -13.56 -1.93 6.69
C SER A 105 -13.24 -2.59 8.04
N THR A 106 -12.02 -3.13 8.20
CA THR A 106 -11.57 -3.71 9.47
C THR A 106 -11.52 -2.65 10.58
N CYS A 107 -11.01 -1.46 10.29
CA CYS A 107 -11.00 -0.36 11.27
C CYS A 107 -12.42 0.02 11.69
N GLN A 108 -13.35 0.16 10.75
CA GLN A 108 -14.74 0.53 11.00
C GLN A 108 -15.49 -0.55 11.82
N GLY A 109 -15.26 -1.83 11.53
CA GLY A 109 -15.89 -2.95 12.24
C GLY A 109 -15.31 -3.25 13.63
N THR A 110 -14.12 -2.74 13.96
CA THR A 110 -13.45 -3.02 15.25
C THR A 110 -14.17 -2.32 16.41
N GLN A 111 -14.73 -3.12 17.34
CA GLN A 111 -15.50 -2.62 18.48
C GLN A 111 -14.63 -2.02 19.60
N ASP A 112 -13.48 -2.63 19.88
CA ASP A 112 -12.57 -2.14 20.91
C ASP A 112 -11.92 -0.82 20.46
N LYS A 113 -12.26 0.27 21.14
CA LYS A 113 -11.80 1.62 20.78
C LYS A 113 -10.28 1.79 20.88
N TYR A 114 -9.63 1.12 21.82
CA TYR A 114 -8.18 1.18 21.97
C TYR A 114 -7.49 0.46 20.80
N VAL A 115 -7.97 -0.73 20.45
CA VAL A 115 -7.48 -1.50 19.29
C VAL A 115 -7.76 -0.76 17.99
N GLN A 116 -8.98 -0.23 17.82
CA GLN A 116 -9.39 0.55 16.65
C GLN A 116 -8.46 1.74 16.42
N VAL A 117 -8.14 2.53 17.46
CA VAL A 117 -7.21 3.66 17.34
C VAL A 117 -5.84 3.20 16.88
N ARG A 118 -5.33 2.07 17.39
CA ARG A 118 -4.03 1.52 16.95
C ARG A 118 -4.07 1.08 15.49
N LEU A 119 -5.12 0.38 15.07
CA LEU A 119 -5.31 -0.04 13.68
C LEU A 119 -5.38 1.17 12.74
N VAL A 120 -6.18 2.17 13.06
CA VAL A 120 -6.29 3.40 12.25
C VAL A 120 -4.92 4.06 12.08
N ARG A 121 -4.10 4.15 13.13
CA ARG A 121 -2.75 4.70 13.03
C ARG A 121 -1.87 3.89 12.07
N LEU A 122 -1.90 2.56 12.16
CA LEU A 122 -1.13 1.69 11.28
C LEU A 122 -1.56 1.83 9.82
N VAL A 123 -2.87 1.81 9.56
CA VAL A 123 -3.45 1.99 8.23
C VAL A 123 -3.09 3.37 7.67
N CYS A 124 -3.13 4.43 8.49
CA CYS A 124 -2.70 5.75 8.06
C CYS A 124 -1.23 5.77 7.64
N VAL A 125 -0.33 5.14 8.39
CA VAL A 125 1.10 5.06 8.05
C VAL A 125 1.33 4.26 6.77
N LEU A 126 0.63 3.13 6.61
CA LEU A 126 0.67 2.32 5.39
C LEU A 126 0.26 3.15 4.16
N ILE A 127 -0.93 3.76 4.18
CA ILE A 127 -1.45 4.51 3.03
C ILE A 127 -0.53 5.69 2.71
N GLN A 128 -0.03 6.40 3.72
CA GLN A 128 0.94 7.46 3.50
C GLN A 128 2.23 6.97 2.84
N SER A 129 2.72 5.77 3.19
CA SER A 129 3.87 5.13 2.55
C SER A 129 3.59 4.83 1.07
N LEU A 130 2.42 4.24 0.79
CA LEU A 130 1.99 3.93 -0.58
C LEU A 130 1.87 5.19 -1.45
N ILE A 131 1.33 6.28 -0.90
CA ILE A 131 1.24 7.58 -1.59
C ILE A 131 2.62 8.16 -1.86
N ARG A 132 3.50 8.23 -0.85
CA ARG A 132 4.84 8.83 -0.99
C ARG A 132 5.72 8.07 -1.99
N ASN A 133 5.56 6.75 -2.06
CA ASN A 133 6.27 5.90 -3.01
C ASN A 133 5.61 5.86 -4.39
N LYS A 134 4.54 6.64 -4.62
CA LYS A 134 3.80 6.70 -5.89
C LYS A 134 3.24 5.34 -6.34
N ILE A 135 2.86 4.50 -5.37
CA ILE A 135 2.31 3.16 -5.62
C ILE A 135 0.82 3.24 -5.97
N ILE A 136 0.09 4.17 -5.33
CA ILE A 136 -1.32 4.43 -5.64
C ILE A 136 -1.38 5.63 -6.59
N ASP A 137 -2.12 5.49 -7.69
CA ASP A 137 -2.34 6.60 -8.60
C ASP A 137 -3.35 7.59 -8.02
N VAL A 138 -2.92 8.83 -7.90
CA VAL A 138 -3.69 9.93 -7.34
C VAL A 138 -4.61 10.62 -8.35
N HIS A 139 -4.46 10.32 -9.65
CA HIS A 139 -5.22 10.98 -10.72
C HIS A 139 -6.44 10.19 -11.21
N ASN A 140 -6.51 8.90 -10.91
CA ASN A 140 -7.49 7.99 -11.53
C ASN A 140 -8.38 7.23 -10.53
N GLY A 141 -8.35 7.55 -9.23
CA GLY A 141 -8.76 6.61 -8.19
C GLY A 141 -9.91 7.05 -7.29
N GLY A 142 -11.05 6.36 -7.40
CA GLY A 142 -12.11 6.38 -6.37
C GLY A 142 -11.60 5.96 -4.97
N ILE A 143 -10.47 5.26 -4.90
CA ILE A 143 -9.83 4.85 -3.64
C ILE A 143 -9.45 6.06 -2.77
N LEU A 144 -9.00 7.18 -3.35
CA LEU A 144 -8.66 8.36 -2.54
C LEU A 144 -9.89 8.99 -1.88
N VAL A 145 -11.06 8.90 -2.52
CA VAL A 145 -12.34 9.36 -1.93
C VAL A 145 -12.72 8.49 -0.74
N GLU A 146 -12.53 7.17 -0.86
CA GLU A 146 -12.74 6.23 0.25
C GLU A 146 -11.77 6.54 1.41
N VAL A 147 -10.48 6.74 1.11
CA VAL A 147 -9.47 7.10 2.12
C VAL A 147 -9.77 8.46 2.76
N GLN A 148 -10.23 9.45 2.01
CA GLN A 148 -10.65 10.74 2.55
C GLN A 148 -11.84 10.60 3.51
N SER A 149 -12.84 9.80 3.12
CA SER A 149 -14.01 9.51 3.96
C SER A 149 -13.58 8.84 5.25
N PHE A 150 -12.68 7.85 5.17
CA PHE A 150 -12.06 7.21 6.33
C PHE A 150 -11.33 8.23 7.23
N CYS A 151 -10.53 9.14 6.66
CA CYS A 151 -9.84 10.16 7.46
C CYS A 151 -10.81 11.11 8.18
N LEU A 152 -11.93 11.47 7.53
CA LEU A 152 -12.96 12.32 8.13
C LEU A 152 -13.71 11.59 9.26
N GLU A 153 -14.00 10.30 9.10
CA GLU A 153 -14.61 9.47 10.14
C GLU A 153 -13.71 9.38 11.38
N PHE A 154 -12.39 9.22 11.17
CA PHE A 154 -11.41 9.11 12.24
C PHE A 154 -10.67 10.43 12.55
N ASN A 155 -11.29 11.59 12.30
CA ASN A 155 -10.65 12.91 12.44
C ASN A 155 -10.16 13.25 13.86
N LYS A 156 -10.54 12.51 14.91
CA LYS A 156 -9.96 12.71 16.25
C LYS A 156 -8.56 12.12 16.39
N ILE A 157 -8.13 11.29 15.44
CA ILE A 157 -6.82 10.67 15.40
C ILE A 157 -5.88 11.56 14.58
N ARG A 158 -4.72 11.89 15.15
CA ARG A 158 -3.74 12.79 14.53
C ARG A 158 -3.27 12.26 13.17
N ASP A 159 -2.96 10.98 13.08
CA ASP A 159 -2.48 10.33 11.86
C ASP A 159 -3.49 10.41 10.70
N ALA A 160 -4.79 10.32 11.00
CA ALA A 160 -5.86 10.49 10.02
C ALA A 160 -5.91 11.92 9.46
N ASN A 161 -5.75 12.94 10.31
CA ASN A 161 -5.64 14.33 9.85
C ASN A 161 -4.40 14.56 8.99
N THR A 162 -3.27 13.99 9.39
CA THR A 162 -2.01 14.09 8.63
C THR A 162 -2.18 13.47 7.24
N LEU A 163 -2.79 12.28 7.15
CA LEU A 163 -3.08 11.63 5.88
C LEU A 163 -4.05 12.45 5.02
N TYR A 164 -5.14 12.98 5.60
CA TYR A 164 -6.09 13.82 4.87
C TYR A 164 -5.41 15.04 4.25
N ARG A 165 -4.56 15.74 5.01
CA ARG A 165 -3.80 16.89 4.52
C ARG A 165 -2.83 16.53 3.40
N LEU A 166 -2.16 15.38 3.50
CA LEU A 166 -1.28 14.88 2.44
C LEU A 166 -2.06 14.66 1.14
N ILE A 167 -3.25 14.06 1.21
CA ILE A 167 -4.10 13.86 0.02
C ILE A 167 -4.50 15.22 -0.57
N LYS A 168 -4.96 16.16 0.26
CA LYS A 168 -5.33 17.51 -0.18
C LYS A 168 -4.18 18.27 -0.83
N SER A 169 -2.95 18.15 -0.32
CA SER A 169 -1.80 18.83 -0.93
C SER A 169 -1.48 18.29 -2.33
N ILE A 170 -1.71 16.99 -2.56
CA ILE A 170 -1.48 16.36 -3.86
C ILE A 170 -2.54 16.79 -4.88
N GLU A 171 -3.81 16.88 -4.48
CA GLU A 171 -4.90 17.39 -5.33
C GLU A 171 -4.65 18.84 -5.79
N VAL A 172 -4.17 19.69 -4.88
CA VAL A 172 -3.80 21.09 -5.21
C VAL A 172 -2.57 21.14 -6.12
N SER A 173 -1.61 20.24 -5.94
CA SER A 173 -0.40 20.19 -6.78
C SER A 173 -0.68 19.66 -8.19
N GLY A 174 -1.63 18.73 -8.34
CA GLY A 174 -2.05 18.17 -9.63
C GLY A 174 -2.88 19.12 -10.50
N THR A 175 -3.55 20.10 -9.89
CA THR A 175 -4.39 21.09 -10.60
C THR A 175 -3.61 22.28 -11.17
N ALA A 176 -2.37 22.52 -10.73
CA ALA A 176 -1.53 23.62 -11.22
C ALA A 176 -0.92 23.38 -12.62
N GLY A 177 -1.13 22.21 -13.24
CA GLY A 177 -0.57 21.83 -14.53
C GLY A 177 -1.47 22.04 -15.76
N HIS A 178 -2.69 22.57 -15.62
CA HIS A 178 -3.62 22.83 -16.73
C HIS A 178 -4.18 24.26 -16.71
N GLY A 179 -3.32 25.24 -16.41
CA GLY A 179 -3.64 26.66 -16.63
C GLY A 179 -3.32 27.06 -18.06
N THR A 180 -4.34 27.13 -18.91
CA THR A 180 -4.28 27.88 -20.18
C THR A 180 -3.80 29.31 -19.89
N PRO A 181 -2.90 29.90 -20.72
CA PRO A 181 -2.51 31.29 -20.54
C PRO A 181 -3.74 32.17 -20.76
N PRO A 182 -3.94 33.24 -19.97
CA PRO A 182 -4.98 34.21 -20.26
C PRO A 182 -4.62 34.93 -21.57
N THR A 183 -5.36 34.60 -22.64
CA THR A 183 -5.48 35.46 -23.82
C THR A 183 -6.08 36.79 -23.37
N GLY A 184 -5.32 37.87 -23.53
CA GLY A 184 -5.86 39.23 -23.40
C GLY A 184 -4.84 40.26 -22.99
N THR A 185 -4.24 40.92 -23.97
CA THR A 185 -4.04 42.37 -23.86
C THR A 185 -4.29 42.99 -25.22
N GLU A 186 -5.52 43.48 -25.37
CA GLU A 186 -5.88 44.49 -26.35
C GLU A 186 -4.94 45.69 -26.18
N MET A 187 -4.30 46.13 -27.27
CA MET A 187 -3.65 47.44 -27.32
C MET A 187 -4.37 48.26 -28.39
N GLN A 188 -5.27 49.11 -27.92
CA GLN A 188 -6.03 50.05 -28.70
C GLN A 188 -5.31 51.41 -28.69
N THR A 189 -5.24 52.01 -29.89
CA THR A 189 -5.15 53.45 -30.20
C THR A 189 -3.87 54.22 -29.84
N ALA A 190 -3.12 54.59 -30.90
CA ALA A 190 -2.39 55.85 -30.95
C ALA A 190 -2.84 56.64 -32.19
N GLN A 191 -3.38 57.84 -31.97
CA GLN A 191 -3.72 58.84 -32.99
C GLN A 191 -2.46 59.51 -33.56
N PRO A 192 -2.52 60.09 -34.78
CA PRO A 192 -1.46 60.93 -35.33
C PRO A 192 -1.71 62.42 -35.04
N LYS A 193 -0.66 63.19 -34.67
CA LYS A 193 -0.59 64.65 -34.83
C LYS A 193 0.85 65.13 -35.07
N GLU A 194 1.04 65.65 -36.29
CA GLU A 194 1.83 66.80 -36.75
C GLU A 194 3.11 67.23 -36.00
N GLN A 195 4.26 67.14 -36.71
CA GLN A 195 4.97 68.30 -37.26
C GLN A 195 5.94 67.87 -38.36
#